data_AF-A0A0D8BE43-F1
#
_entry.id   AF-A0A0D8BE43-F1
#
_cell.length_a   1.000
_cell.length_b   1.000
_cell.length_c   1.000
_cell.angle_alpha   90.00
_cell.angle_beta   90.00
_cell.angle_gamma   90.00
#
_symmetry.space_group_name_H-M   'P 1'
#
loop_
_entity.id
_entity.type
_entity.pdbx_description
1 polymer ?
#
loop_
_entity_poly.entity_id
_entity_poly.type
_entity_poly.pdbx_seq_one_letter_code
_entity_poly.pdbx_strand_id
1 'polypeptide(L)'
;MERALTRREVLPLGYQDAGGRTSEREAEPAGLLTAGGRWYLVAWCRLRRAPRGFRLDRIRGAAPTGQAAPRRELADLLGSAATGAVTPDALDSLAP
;
A
#
# COMPACT_ATOMS: atom_id res chain seq x y z
N MET A 1 1.25 -11.68 -2.89
CA MET A 1 1.38 -10.26 -3.26
C MET A 1 1.52 -10.06 -4.76
N GLU A 2 2.51 -10.70 -5.40
CA GLU A 2 2.84 -10.51 -6.82
C GLU A 2 1.65 -10.71 -7.77
N ARG A 3 0.85 -11.77 -7.58
CA ARG A 3 -0.36 -12.00 -8.40
C ARG A 3 -1.40 -10.87 -8.32
N ALA A 4 -1.57 -10.25 -7.15
CA ALA A 4 -2.54 -9.15 -6.97
C ALA A 4 -2.07 -7.87 -7.66
N LEU A 5 -0.76 -7.63 -7.69
CA LEU A 5 -0.14 -6.53 -8.43
C LEU A 5 -0.29 -6.75 -9.95
N THR A 6 -0.08 -7.98 -10.43
CA THR A 6 -0.22 -8.31 -11.86
C THR A 6 -1.68 -8.29 -12.34
N ARG A 7 -2.61 -8.77 -11.52
CA ARG A 7 -4.04 -8.89 -11.87
C ARG A 7 -4.88 -7.68 -11.45
N ARG A 8 -4.30 -6.71 -10.74
CA ARG A 8 -4.98 -5.52 -10.22
C ARG A 8 -6.23 -5.91 -9.43
N GLU A 9 -6.02 -6.73 -8.42
CA GLU A 9 -7.10 -7.20 -7.55
C GLU A 9 -7.06 -6.47 -6.21
N VAL A 10 -8.24 -6.27 -5.60
CA VAL A 10 -8.33 -5.78 -4.24
C VAL A 10 -7.62 -6.79 -3.34
N LEU A 11 -6.73 -6.26 -2.51
CA LEU A 11 -5.90 -7.03 -1.62
C LEU A 11 -6.33 -6.76 -0.19
N PRO A 12 -7.05 -7.68 0.48
CA PRO A 12 -7.15 -7.68 1.92
C PRO A 12 -5.76 -7.98 2.50
N LEU A 13 -5.34 -7.14 3.43
CA LEU A 13 -4.10 -7.24 4.16
C LEU A 13 -4.34 -7.16 5.66
N GLY A 14 -3.76 -8.11 6.38
CA GLY A 14 -3.50 -7.98 7.81
C GLY A 14 -2.25 -7.12 7.98
N TYR A 15 -2.39 -5.95 8.57
CA TYR A 15 -1.29 -5.00 8.78
C TYR A 15 -1.09 -4.72 10.26
N GLN A 16 0.16 -4.77 10.69
CA GLN A 16 0.55 -4.35 12.04
C GLN A 16 1.11 -2.93 12.02
N ASP A 17 0.52 -2.03 12.81
CA ASP A 17 1.03 -0.66 12.93
C ASP A 17 2.31 -0.60 13.80
N ALA A 18 2.91 0.59 13.90
CA ALA A 18 4.12 0.80 14.69
C ALA A 18 3.90 0.54 16.20
N GLY A 19 2.66 0.65 16.69
CA GLY A 19 2.27 0.34 18.06
C GLY A 19 1.94 -1.14 18.28
N GLY A 20 2.15 -2.00 17.27
CA GLY A 20 1.90 -3.44 17.35
C GLY A 20 0.44 -3.85 17.13
N ARG A 21 -0.48 -2.90 16.89
CA ARG A 21 -1.90 -3.22 16.69
C ARG A 21 -2.09 -3.77 15.29
N THR A 22 -2.75 -4.92 15.21
CA THR A 22 -3.11 -5.54 13.94
C THR A 22 -4.46 -5.06 13.47
N SER A 23 -4.59 -4.85 12.16
CA SER A 23 -5.83 -4.45 11.55
C SER A 23 -5.94 -4.99 10.13
N GLU A 24 -7.17 -5.28 9.72
CA GLU A 24 -7.46 -5.65 8.35
C GLU A 24 -7.73 -4.40 7.51
N ARG A 25 -7.24 -4.40 6.28
CA ARG A 25 -7.44 -3.32 5.31
C ARG A 25 -7.72 -3.93 3.95
N GLU A 26 -8.63 -3.32 3.21
CA GLU A 26 -8.74 -3.54 1.77
C GLU A 26 -7.93 -2.48 1.04
N ALA A 27 -6.90 -2.90 0.31
CA ALA A 27 -6.07 -2.04 -0.51
C ALA A 27 -6.29 -2.31 -2.00
N GLU A 28 -6.30 -1.25 -2.79
CA GLU A 28 -6.22 -1.27 -4.25
C GLU A 28 -4.76 -0.97 -4.63
N PRO A 29 -3.94 -1.99 -4.97
CA PRO A 29 -2.51 -1.83 -5.22
C PRO A 29 -2.25 -0.92 -6.43
N ALA A 30 -1.40 0.11 -6.25
CA ALA A 30 -0.94 0.96 -7.37
C ALA A 30 0.51 0.68 -7.75
N GLY A 31 1.38 0.38 -6.78
CA GLY A 31 2.78 0.08 -7.05
C GLY A 31 3.60 -0.20 -5.80
N LEU A 32 4.82 -0.67 -6.03
CA LEU A 32 5.85 -0.84 -5.01
C LEU A 32 6.92 0.22 -5.19
N LEU A 33 7.43 0.75 -4.09
CA LEU A 33 8.59 1.62 -4.08
C LEU A 33 9.52 1.27 -2.93
N THR A 34 10.77 1.72 -3.05
CA THR A 34 11.76 1.63 -1.98
C THR A 34 12.05 3.01 -1.43
N ALA A 35 12.09 3.12 -0.11
CA ALA A 35 12.52 4.33 0.59
C ALA A 35 13.31 3.93 1.83
N GLY A 36 14.52 4.47 1.99
CA GLY A 36 15.39 4.18 3.14
C GLY A 36 15.64 2.69 3.37
N GLY A 37 15.81 1.92 2.30
CA GLY A 37 16.08 0.47 2.36
C GLY A 37 14.87 -0.41 2.70
N ARG A 38 13.66 0.16 2.75
CA ARG A 38 12.41 -0.57 3.05
C ARG A 38 11.49 -0.54 1.84
N TRP A 39 10.76 -1.62 1.65
CA TRP A 39 9.74 -1.72 0.60
C TRP A 39 8.38 -1.27 1.13
N TYR A 40 7.72 -0.43 0.33
CA TYR A 40 6.37 0.05 0.60
C TYR A 40 5.46 -0.31 -0.57
N LEU A 41 4.29 -0.86 -0.23
CA LEU A 41 3.16 -0.98 -1.12
C LEU A 41 2.34 0.31 -1.02
N VAL A 42 2.31 1.08 -2.10
CA VAL A 42 1.41 2.21 -2.20
C VAL A 42 0.10 1.74 -2.81
N ALA A 43 -0.98 2.04 -2.11
CA ALA A 43 -2.30 1.59 -2.49
C ALA A 43 -3.37 2.56 -2.00
N TRP A 44 -4.53 2.54 -2.65
CA TRP A 44 -5.71 3.21 -2.13
C TRP A 44 -6.37 2.33 -1.07
N CYS A 45 -6.49 2.83 0.16
CA CYS A 45 -7.15 2.13 1.24
C CYS A 45 -8.65 2.39 1.18
N ARG A 46 -9.46 1.36 0.89
CA ARG A 46 -10.93 1.52 0.76
C ARG A 46 -11.57 1.94 2.08
N LEU A 47 -11.07 1.41 3.20
CA LEU A 47 -11.56 1.74 4.55
C LEU A 47 -11.35 3.23 4.91
N ARG A 48 -10.26 3.82 4.45
CA ARG A 48 -9.91 5.24 4.73
C ARG A 48 -10.25 6.18 3.59
N ARG A 49 -10.58 5.64 2.41
CA ARG A 49 -10.85 6.37 1.18
C ARG A 49 -9.72 7.37 0.87
N ALA A 50 -8.48 6.91 0.99
CA ALA A 50 -7.28 7.71 0.83
C ALA A 50 -6.07 6.86 0.40
N PRO A 51 -5.06 7.45 -0.27
CA PRO A 51 -3.79 6.79 -0.53
C PRO A 51 -3.06 6.45 0.78
N ARG A 52 -2.47 5.26 0.86
CA ARG A 52 -1.63 4.83 1.98
C ARG A 52 -0.42 4.04 1.54
N GLY A 53 0.65 4.17 2.32
CA GLY A 53 1.86 3.38 2.23
C GLY A 53 1.81 2.25 3.25
N PHE A 54 1.91 1.01 2.78
CA PHE A 54 1.98 -0.18 3.62
C PHE A 54 3.38 -0.75 3.54
N ARG A 55 4.10 -0.72 4.66
CA ARG A 55 5.42 -1.37 4.76
C ARG A 55 5.29 -2.87 4.58
N LEU A 56 6.06 -3.44 3.65
CA LEU A 56 6.00 -4.87 3.36
C LEU A 56 6.39 -5.73 4.57
N ASP A 57 7.36 -5.27 5.37
CA ASP A 57 7.79 -5.96 6.59
C ASP A 57 6.70 -6.03 7.68
N ARG A 58 5.66 -5.18 7.59
CA ARG A 58 4.56 -5.10 8.55
C ARG A 58 3.28 -5.79 8.09
N ILE A 59 3.26 -6.34 6.88
CA ILE A 59 2.13 -7.10 6.37
C ILE A 59 2.22 -8.53 6.92
N ARG A 60 1.23 -8.90 7.75
CA ARG A 60 1.13 -10.20 8.41
C ARG A 60 0.44 -11.25 7.55
N GLY A 61 -0.36 -10.82 6.58
CA GLY A 61 -1.02 -11.68 5.61
C GLY A 61 -1.62 -10.86 4.50
N ALA A 62 -1.62 -11.39 3.28
CA ALA A 62 -2.24 -10.75 2.12
C ALA A 62 -2.72 -11.82 1.14
N ALA A 63 -4.02 -11.88 0.89
CA ALA A 63 -4.63 -12.86 0.01
C ALA A 63 -5.50 -12.15 -1.04
N PRO A 64 -5.22 -12.25 -2.35
CA PRO A 64 -6.06 -11.62 -3.36
C PRO A 64 -7.49 -12.17 -3.29
N THR A 65 -8.49 -11.28 -3.40
CA THR A 65 -9.91 -11.67 -3.34
C THR A 65 -10.48 -12.11 -4.69
N GLY A 66 -9.76 -11.88 -5.79
CA GLY A 66 -10.31 -12.01 -7.14
C GLY A 66 -11.18 -10.83 -7.59
N GLN A 67 -11.42 -9.86 -6.70
CA GLN A 67 -12.20 -8.66 -7.04
C GLN A 67 -11.31 -7.66 -7.78
N ALA A 68 -11.73 -7.20 -8.96
CA ALA A 68 -11.00 -6.18 -9.70
C ALA A 68 -10.89 -4.87 -8.90
N ALA A 69 -9.68 -4.32 -8.82
CA ALA A 69 -9.41 -3.00 -8.31
C ALA A 69 -9.33 -2.00 -9.48
N PRO A 70 -9.86 -0.76 -9.33
CA PRO A 70 -9.69 0.26 -10.34
C PRO A 70 -8.21 0.58 -10.54
N ARG A 71 -7.83 0.88 -11.79
CA ARG A 71 -6.46 1.30 -12.10
C ARG A 71 -6.22 2.67 -11.46
N ARG A 72 -5.22 2.75 -10.58
CA ARG A 72 -4.72 4.00 -10.00
C ARG A 72 -3.22 4.06 -10.24
N GLU A 73 -2.73 5.18 -10.72
CA GLU A 73 -1.29 5.33 -10.92
C GLU A 73 -0.61 5.71 -9.61
N LEU A 74 0.62 5.24 -9.44
CA LEU A 74 1.41 5.55 -8.25
C LEU A 74 1.57 7.06 -8.04
N ALA A 75 1.77 7.80 -9.15
CA ALA A 75 1.89 9.25 -9.14
C ALA A 75 0.60 9.95 -8.67
N ASP A 76 -0.58 9.43 -9.01
CA ASP A 76 -1.85 10.02 -8.53
C ASP A 76 -2.02 9.84 -7.02
N LEU A 77 -1.59 8.69 -6.49
CA LEU A 77 -1.74 8.38 -5.07
C LEU A 77 -0.75 9.11 -4.18
N LEU A 78 0.48 9.30 -4.66
CA LEU A 78 1.52 10.01 -3.90
C LEU A 78 1.53 11.53 -4.18
N GLY A 79 0.77 11.98 -5.18
CA GLY A 79 0.92 13.30 -5.78
C GLY A 79 1.98 13.30 -6.89
N SER A 80 1.76 14.15 -7.90
CA SER A 80 2.56 14.21 -9.13
C SER A 80 4.06 14.46 -8.94
N ALA A 81 4.49 14.91 -7.75
CA ALA A 81 5.89 15.18 -7.40
C ALA A 81 6.67 13.98 -6.85
N ALA A 82 6.02 12.84 -6.60
CA ALA A 82 6.58 11.80 -5.72
C ALA A 82 7.41 10.71 -6.40
N THR A 83 7.50 10.69 -7.74
CA THR A 83 8.24 9.65 -8.45
C THR A 83 9.75 9.92 -8.38
N GLY A 84 10.37 9.57 -7.24
CA GLY A 84 11.82 9.58 -7.05
C GLY A 84 12.32 10.20 -5.74
N ALA A 85 11.50 11.03 -5.07
CA ALA A 85 11.91 11.82 -3.91
C ALA A 85 11.13 11.49 -2.61
N VAL A 86 10.44 10.35 -2.55
CA VAL A 86 9.70 9.95 -1.35
C VAL A 86 10.65 9.52 -0.23
N THR A 87 10.57 10.24 0.89
CA THR A 87 11.30 9.88 2.11
C THR A 87 10.57 8.77 2.87
N PRO A 88 11.29 7.97 3.69
CA PRO A 88 10.65 6.98 4.56
C PRO A 88 9.59 7.61 5.48
N ASP A 89 9.88 8.80 6.01
CA ASP A 89 9.00 9.53 6.93
C ASP A 89 7.66 9.92 6.29
N ALA A 90 7.68 10.36 5.03
CA ALA A 90 6.45 10.67 4.29
C ALA A 90 5.58 9.42 4.10
N LEU A 91 6.18 8.25 3.86
CA LEU A 91 5.45 6.99 3.69
C LEU A 91 4.97 6.41 5.01
N ASP A 92 5.75 6.53 6.08
CA ASP A 92 5.35 6.13 7.42
C ASP A 92 4.20 7.04 7.93
N SER A 93 4.16 8.32 7.54
CA SER A 93 3.01 9.22 7.80
C SER A 93 1.74 8.79 7.04
N LEU A 94 1.89 8.10 5.91
CA LEU A 94 0.78 7.48 5.18
C LEU A 94 0.35 6.14 5.78
N ALA A 95 1.13 5.53 6.67
CA ALA A 95 0.73 4.30 7.35
C ALA A 95 -0.47 4.57 8.28
N PRO A 96 -1.39 3.60 8.43
CA PRO A 96 -2.65 3.77 9.17
C PRO A 96 -2.49 4.02 10.67
#